data_AF-A0A4R6VNP5-F1
#
_entry.id   AF-A0A4R6VNP5-F1
#
_cell.length_a   1.000
_cell.length_b   1.000
_cell.length_c   1.000
_cell.angle_alpha   90.00
_cell.angle_beta   90.00
_cell.angle_gamma   90.00
#
_symmetry.space_group_name_H-M   'P 1'
#
loop_
_entity.id
_entity.type
_entity.pdbx_description
1 polymer ?
#
loop_
_entity_poly.entity_id
_entity_poly.type
_entity_poly.pdbx_seq_one_letter_code
_entity_poly.pdbx_strand_id
1 'polypeptide(L)'
;MSPSVARQAAARDEAARQAAKADRKRRRRRVLLIFLIALAAVAAVWIVPRLIALALAIVTALGGGSAAVPASAVETPVAAASAAGAAPAPAAPAPRQELPRGGTTIAPDHRVVVLRATPGVSTEETADRVESTATAFRTTDREALPALELPVADAAASGAAWQQLALTRAHRQLLVLAVPTGPTGVVEAVEPWERLLREPDVGLALDAATPLPPEELGAATRWLADVVRAANLPQKLLVVPGAATGAPPEIALVATGDATPPALRGTVVPTGGPSAREILAAEPAPDVVLYR
;
A
#
# COMPACT_ATOMS: atom_id res chain seq x y z
N MET A 1 -54.27 -16.91 -19.33
CA MET A 1 -54.44 -15.74 -18.42
C MET A 1 -55.46 -14.78 -19.01
N SER A 2 -56.21 -14.05 -18.18
CA SER A 2 -57.11 -12.98 -18.64
C SER A 2 -56.36 -11.64 -18.81
N PRO A 3 -56.78 -10.75 -19.73
CA PRO A 3 -56.11 -9.47 -19.99
C PRO A 3 -56.27 -8.44 -18.86
N SER A 4 -57.03 -8.73 -17.81
CA SER A 4 -57.05 -7.96 -16.56
C SER A 4 -55.86 -8.32 -15.65
N VAL A 5 -55.59 -9.61 -15.46
CA VAL A 5 -54.49 -10.11 -14.61
C VAL A 5 -53.13 -9.68 -15.16
N ALA A 6 -52.93 -9.74 -16.48
CA ALA A 6 -51.69 -9.29 -17.12
C ALA A 6 -51.40 -7.79 -16.86
N ARG A 7 -52.42 -6.92 -16.91
CA ARG A 7 -52.29 -5.49 -16.61
C ARG A 7 -52.02 -5.23 -15.12
N GLN A 8 -52.63 -6.01 -14.22
CA GLN A 8 -52.34 -5.91 -12.78
C GLN A 8 -50.92 -6.36 -12.42
N ALA A 9 -50.35 -7.34 -13.14
CA ALA A 9 -48.95 -7.73 -12.98
C ALA A 9 -48.00 -6.61 -13.42
N ALA A 10 -48.17 -6.08 -14.64
CA ALA A 10 -47.35 -4.99 -15.17
C ALA A 10 -47.35 -3.74 -14.26
N ALA A 11 -48.50 -3.35 -13.74
CA ALA A 11 -48.62 -2.21 -12.82
C ALA A 11 -47.85 -2.43 -11.48
N ARG A 12 -47.77 -3.67 -10.99
CA ARG A 12 -46.99 -4.02 -9.79
C ARG A 12 -45.48 -3.97 -10.06
N ASP A 13 -45.04 -4.46 -11.21
CA ASP A 13 -43.63 -4.39 -11.63
C ASP A 13 -43.17 -2.94 -11.80
N GLU A 14 -43.99 -2.07 -12.38
CA GLU A 14 -43.68 -0.64 -12.51
C GLU A 14 -43.61 0.04 -11.13
N ALA A 15 -44.57 -0.22 -10.23
CA ALA A 15 -44.53 0.29 -8.87
C ALA A 15 -43.27 -0.16 -8.11
N ALA A 16 -42.88 -1.44 -8.22
CA ALA A 16 -41.65 -1.97 -7.62
C ALA A 16 -40.39 -1.29 -8.20
N ARG A 17 -40.32 -1.10 -9.53
CA ARG A 17 -39.22 -0.38 -10.20
C ARG A 17 -39.15 1.09 -9.77
N GLN A 18 -40.29 1.75 -9.53
CA GLN A 18 -40.33 3.13 -9.03
C GLN A 18 -39.87 3.21 -7.56
N ALA A 19 -40.32 2.31 -6.70
CA ALA A 19 -39.88 2.21 -5.30
C ALA A 19 -38.35 1.99 -5.20
N ALA A 20 -37.80 1.04 -5.97
CA ALA A 20 -36.36 0.77 -6.00
C ALA A 20 -35.53 1.99 -6.47
N LYS A 21 -36.05 2.78 -7.43
CA LYS A 21 -35.42 4.05 -7.85
C LYS A 21 -35.46 5.11 -6.74
N ALA A 22 -36.58 5.22 -6.03
CA ALA A 22 -36.72 6.15 -4.90
C ALA A 22 -35.76 5.80 -3.75
N ASP A 23 -35.61 4.52 -3.40
CA ASP A 23 -34.69 4.08 -2.35
C ASP A 23 -33.22 4.23 -2.73
N ARG A 24 -32.83 3.97 -3.98
CA ARG A 24 -31.48 4.30 -4.47
C ARG A 24 -31.18 5.80 -4.32
N LYS A 25 -32.17 6.68 -4.57
CA LYS A 25 -32.05 8.14 -4.36
C LYS A 25 -31.96 8.53 -2.88
N ARG A 26 -32.72 7.86 -1.99
CA ARG A 26 -32.64 8.04 -0.53
C ARG A 26 -31.29 7.58 0.04
N ARG A 27 -30.80 6.40 -0.37
CA ARG A 27 -29.48 5.86 0.05
C ARG A 27 -28.34 6.77 -0.41
N ARG A 28 -28.30 7.19 -1.69
CA ARG A 28 -27.28 8.14 -2.19
C ARG A 28 -27.27 9.46 -1.40
N ARG A 29 -28.43 10.02 -1.06
CA ARG A 29 -28.52 11.22 -0.21
C ARG A 29 -27.98 11.01 1.21
N ARG A 30 -28.25 9.85 1.84
CA ARG A 30 -27.69 9.51 3.16
C ARG A 30 -26.17 9.38 3.12
N VAL A 31 -25.63 8.64 2.14
CA VAL A 31 -24.17 8.47 1.98
C VAL A 31 -23.47 9.81 1.76
N LEU A 32 -23.99 10.66 0.88
CA LEU A 32 -23.41 11.99 0.62
C LEU A 32 -23.49 12.91 1.85
N LEU A 33 -24.55 12.83 2.65
CA LEU A 33 -24.68 13.59 3.90
C LEU A 33 -23.70 13.09 4.98
N ILE A 34 -23.49 11.78 5.09
CA ILE A 34 -22.47 11.19 5.98
C ILE A 34 -21.07 11.64 5.55
N PHE A 35 -20.77 11.62 4.25
CA PHE A 35 -19.48 12.06 3.71
C PHE A 35 -19.20 13.55 3.98
N LEU A 36 -20.21 14.41 3.83
CA LEU A 36 -20.10 15.83 4.18
C LEU A 36 -19.86 16.06 5.69
N ILE A 37 -20.50 15.28 6.56
CA ILE A 37 -20.25 15.35 8.01
C ILE A 37 -18.81 14.90 8.34
N ALA A 38 -18.34 13.80 7.74
CA ALA A 38 -16.97 13.32 7.94
C ALA A 38 -15.93 14.34 7.46
N LEU A 39 -16.13 14.93 6.28
CA LEU A 39 -15.28 15.99 5.74
C LEU A 39 -15.23 17.23 6.66
N ALA A 40 -16.39 17.66 7.18
CA ALA A 40 -16.47 18.78 8.12
C ALA A 40 -15.75 18.47 9.45
N ALA A 41 -15.84 17.24 9.97
CA ALA A 41 -15.14 16.82 11.17
C ALA A 41 -13.61 16.82 10.98
N VAL A 42 -13.11 16.26 9.88
CA VAL A 42 -11.67 16.27 9.54
C VAL A 42 -11.16 17.70 9.36
N ALA A 43 -11.93 18.56 8.68
CA ALA A 43 -11.60 19.97 8.52
C ALA A 43 -11.54 20.70 9.88
N ALA A 44 -12.49 20.45 10.79
CA ALA A 44 -12.47 21.04 12.13
C ALA A 44 -11.23 20.63 12.93
N VAL A 45 -10.83 19.34 12.88
CA VAL A 45 -9.62 18.82 13.54
C VAL A 45 -8.34 19.50 13.03
N TRP A 46 -8.27 19.90 11.76
CA TRP A 46 -7.09 20.58 11.18
C TRP A 46 -7.11 22.10 11.30
N ILE A 47 -8.30 22.73 11.26
CA ILE A 47 -8.46 24.19 11.23
C ILE A 47 -8.50 24.77 12.65
N VAL A 48 -9.23 24.16 13.59
CA VAL A 48 -9.42 24.70 14.94
C VAL A 48 -8.09 24.85 15.71
N PRO A 49 -7.18 23.86 15.73
CA PRO A 49 -5.89 24.03 16.41
C PRO A 49 -5.02 25.13 15.80
N ARG A 50 -5.06 25.31 14.47
CA ARG A 50 -4.33 26.39 13.77
C ARG A 50 -4.90 27.77 14.10
N LEU A 51 -6.22 27.92 14.17
CA LEU A 51 -6.85 29.18 14.57
C LEU A 51 -6.57 29.52 16.04
N ILE A 52 -6.55 28.54 16.94
CA ILE A 52 -6.17 28.73 18.35
C ILE A 52 -4.70 29.16 18.46
N ALA A 53 -3.78 28.49 17.76
CA ALA A 53 -2.37 28.86 17.76
C ALA A 53 -2.13 30.28 17.21
N LEU A 54 -2.85 30.67 16.16
CA LEU A 54 -2.81 32.02 15.60
C LEU A 54 -3.34 33.07 16.59
N ALA A 55 -4.42 32.77 17.31
CA ALA A 55 -4.98 33.66 18.32
C ALA A 55 -4.02 33.88 19.51
N LEU A 56 -3.36 32.81 20.00
CA LEU A 56 -2.33 32.95 21.05
C LEU A 56 -1.14 33.79 20.56
N ALA A 57 -0.66 33.56 19.33
CA ALA A 57 0.44 34.33 18.76
C ALA A 57 0.14 35.84 18.69
N ILE A 58 -1.08 36.20 18.30
CA ILE A 58 -1.56 37.60 18.29
C ILE A 58 -1.60 38.17 19.71
N VAL A 59 -2.16 37.45 20.69
CA VAL A 59 -2.20 37.91 22.09
C VAL A 59 -0.80 38.14 22.66
N THR A 60 0.17 37.25 22.37
CA THR A 60 1.57 37.46 22.80
C THR A 60 2.25 38.63 22.09
N ALA A 61 1.89 38.93 20.82
CA ALA A 61 2.49 40.01 20.05
C ALA A 61 2.02 41.42 20.49
N LEU A 62 0.83 41.54 21.10
CA LEU A 62 0.31 42.82 21.62
C LEU A 62 0.59 43.03 23.12
N GLY A 63 1.17 42.06 23.83
CA GLY A 63 1.23 42.04 25.30
C GLY A 63 2.50 42.60 25.96
N GLY A 64 3.54 43.00 25.23
CA GLY A 64 4.86 43.30 25.81
C GLY A 64 5.42 44.69 25.49
N GLY A 65 5.54 45.58 26.50
CA GLY A 65 6.24 46.86 26.34
C GLY A 65 6.51 47.67 27.62
N SER A 66 7.80 47.99 27.85
CA SER A 66 8.36 49.08 28.73
C SER A 66 8.19 48.93 30.27
N ALA A 67 9.10 49.38 31.17
CA ALA A 67 10.46 49.98 31.11
C ALA A 67 11.23 49.54 32.43
N ALA A 68 12.41 50.01 32.90
CA ALA A 68 13.39 51.09 32.62
C ALA A 68 14.82 50.60 33.08
N VAL A 69 16.04 51.11 32.75
CA VAL A 69 16.72 52.45 32.74
C VAL A 69 17.24 52.89 34.14
N PRO A 70 18.51 53.38 34.34
CA PRO A 70 19.84 53.01 33.77
C PRO A 70 21.02 53.05 34.80
N ALA A 71 22.29 52.86 34.39
CA ALA A 71 23.48 53.56 34.93
C ALA A 71 24.78 53.34 34.10
N SER A 72 25.69 54.32 34.16
CA SER A 72 27.03 54.44 33.55
C SER A 72 28.04 53.32 33.86
N ALA A 73 29.24 53.20 33.25
CA ALA A 73 29.83 53.53 31.94
C ALA A 73 31.35 53.25 32.02
N VAL A 74 32.03 52.84 30.92
CA VAL A 74 33.42 53.22 30.55
C VAL A 74 33.81 52.58 29.19
N GLU A 75 34.46 53.42 28.39
CA GLU A 75 35.20 53.30 27.12
C GLU A 75 35.51 51.91 26.47
N THR A 76 35.32 51.88 25.14
CA THR A 76 35.88 50.93 24.16
C THR A 76 37.18 51.50 23.56
N PRO A 77 38.12 50.68 23.01
CA PRO A 77 37.97 50.27 21.60
C PRO A 77 38.59 48.91 21.15
N VAL A 78 37.79 48.18 20.36
CA VAL A 78 38.15 47.55 19.06
C VAL A 78 39.01 46.26 18.99
N ALA A 79 38.49 45.33 18.17
CA ALA A 79 39.13 44.24 17.42
C ALA A 79 39.75 43.02 18.14
N ALA A 80 39.00 41.91 18.15
CA ALA A 80 39.25 40.82 17.20
C ALA A 80 37.94 40.06 16.91
N ALA A 81 37.69 39.67 15.65
CA ALA A 81 36.49 38.93 15.28
C ALA A 81 36.76 37.41 15.29
N SER A 82 35.83 36.63 15.84
CA SER A 82 35.76 35.18 15.66
C SER A 82 34.32 34.71 15.76
N ALA A 83 33.53 35.06 14.74
CA ALA A 83 32.24 34.43 14.50
C ALA A 83 32.49 32.99 14.01
N ALA A 84 32.69 32.07 14.96
CA ALA A 84 32.77 30.65 14.66
C ALA A 84 31.46 30.22 13.98
N GLY A 85 31.53 29.86 12.70
CA GLY A 85 30.36 29.44 11.93
C GLY A 85 29.76 28.18 12.55
N ALA A 86 28.60 28.32 13.20
CA ALA A 86 27.85 27.18 13.72
C ALA A 86 27.43 26.30 12.54
N ALA A 87 28.13 25.19 12.35
CA ALA A 87 27.76 24.20 11.34
C ALA A 87 26.31 23.75 11.59
N PRO A 88 25.46 23.67 10.56
CA PRO A 88 24.08 23.22 10.73
C PRO A 88 24.09 21.80 11.31
N ALA A 89 23.38 21.61 12.41
CA ALA A 89 23.24 20.30 13.03
C ALA A 89 22.68 19.30 11.99
N PRO A 90 23.18 18.06 11.93
CA PRO A 90 22.72 17.08 10.96
C PRO A 90 21.21 16.87 11.13
N ALA A 91 20.46 17.00 10.04
CA ALA A 91 19.03 16.82 10.05
C ALA A 91 18.67 15.41 10.56
N ALA A 92 17.68 15.33 11.45
CA ALA A 92 17.20 14.04 11.94
C ALA A 92 16.76 13.16 10.74
N PRO A 93 17.12 11.87 10.71
CA PRO A 93 16.75 11.00 9.61
C PRO A 93 15.22 10.93 9.49
N ALA A 94 14.72 10.95 8.25
CA ALA A 94 13.29 10.86 7.99
C ALA A 94 12.70 9.59 8.63
N PRO A 95 11.48 9.67 9.21
CA PRO A 95 10.84 8.52 9.84
C PRO A 95 10.73 7.38 8.81
N ARG A 96 11.14 6.17 9.22
CA ARG A 96 11.08 4.98 8.36
C ARG A 96 9.63 4.68 8.01
N GLN A 97 9.40 4.28 6.77
CA GLN A 97 8.07 3.92 6.28
C GLN A 97 7.70 2.51 6.76
N GLU A 98 6.41 2.27 6.99
CA GLU A 98 5.90 1.00 7.54
C GLU A 98 5.01 0.25 6.54
N LEU A 99 4.82 -1.05 6.78
CA LEU A 99 3.91 -1.91 6.03
C LEU A 99 2.43 -1.62 6.38
N PRO A 100 1.44 -2.08 5.58
CA PRO A 100 0.02 -1.77 5.80
C PRO A 100 -0.56 -2.19 7.15
N ARG A 101 0.07 -3.15 7.84
CA ARG A 101 -0.30 -3.62 9.19
C ARG A 101 0.66 -3.13 10.30
N GLY A 102 1.52 -2.17 9.97
CA GLY A 102 2.59 -1.65 10.82
C GLY A 102 3.89 -2.43 10.68
N GLY A 103 4.97 -1.91 11.26
CA GLY A 103 6.29 -2.56 11.26
C GLY A 103 7.00 -2.50 9.90
N THR A 104 8.13 -3.18 9.80
CA THR A 104 9.04 -3.07 8.63
C THR A 104 9.48 -4.41 8.03
N THR A 105 8.93 -5.51 8.54
CA THR A 105 9.30 -6.89 8.22
C THR A 105 8.10 -7.66 7.66
N ILE A 106 8.30 -8.32 6.52
CA ILE A 106 7.37 -9.32 5.97
C ILE A 106 7.72 -10.69 6.58
N ALA A 107 9.00 -11.03 6.64
CA ALA A 107 9.48 -12.28 7.19
C ALA A 107 10.35 -12.04 8.44
N PRO A 108 10.22 -12.86 9.50
CA PRO A 108 9.39 -14.07 9.60
C PRO A 108 7.92 -13.83 9.99
N ASP A 109 7.56 -12.59 10.34
CA ASP A 109 6.38 -12.27 11.16
C ASP A 109 5.04 -12.50 10.46
N HIS A 110 5.00 -12.38 9.13
CA HIS A 110 3.80 -12.57 8.33
C HIS A 110 3.85 -13.82 7.45
N ARG A 111 2.66 -14.38 7.20
CA ARG A 111 2.40 -15.29 6.07
C ARG A 111 1.72 -14.48 4.97
N VAL A 112 2.37 -14.27 3.82
CA VAL A 112 1.76 -13.48 2.76
C VAL A 112 0.76 -14.32 1.98
N VAL A 113 -0.44 -13.79 1.73
CA VAL A 113 -1.44 -14.45 0.89
C VAL A 113 -1.76 -13.53 -0.28
N VAL A 114 -1.22 -13.88 -1.43
CA VAL A 114 -1.36 -13.14 -2.69
C VAL A 114 -2.50 -13.73 -3.50
N LEU A 115 -3.38 -12.86 -4.01
CA LEU A 115 -4.46 -13.24 -4.92
C LEU A 115 -4.37 -12.38 -6.19
N ARG A 116 -4.29 -13.04 -7.36
CA ARG A 116 -4.22 -12.36 -8.66
C ARG A 116 -5.56 -11.71 -9.03
N ALA A 117 -5.48 -10.48 -9.53
CA ALA A 117 -6.64 -9.70 -9.94
C ALA A 117 -7.36 -10.38 -11.12
N THR A 118 -8.66 -10.63 -10.97
CA THR A 118 -9.47 -11.27 -12.01
C THR A 118 -10.12 -10.20 -12.90
N PRO A 119 -9.90 -10.20 -14.23
CA PRO A 119 -10.56 -9.24 -15.13
C PRO A 119 -12.08 -9.28 -15.01
N GLY A 120 -12.71 -8.08 -14.99
CA GLY A 120 -14.16 -7.93 -14.91
C GLY A 120 -14.77 -7.97 -13.50
N VAL A 121 -14.01 -8.36 -12.47
CA VAL A 121 -14.41 -8.22 -11.06
C VAL A 121 -14.22 -6.76 -10.63
N SER A 122 -15.06 -6.24 -9.74
CA SER A 122 -14.89 -4.87 -9.23
C SER A 122 -13.70 -4.77 -8.27
N THR A 123 -13.06 -3.60 -8.17
CA THR A 123 -11.85 -3.43 -7.35
C THR A 123 -12.14 -3.64 -5.85
N GLU A 124 -13.25 -3.09 -5.35
CA GLU A 124 -13.71 -3.27 -3.97
C GLU A 124 -13.96 -4.75 -3.61
N GLU A 125 -14.71 -5.45 -4.46
CA GLU A 125 -14.98 -6.88 -4.36
C GLU A 125 -13.70 -7.73 -4.45
N THR A 126 -12.70 -7.26 -5.21
CA THR A 126 -11.38 -7.88 -5.26
C THR A 126 -10.65 -7.72 -3.93
N ALA A 127 -10.69 -6.53 -3.30
CA ALA A 127 -10.08 -6.29 -1.99
C ALA A 127 -10.76 -7.09 -0.86
N ASP A 128 -12.10 -7.12 -0.82
CA ASP A 128 -12.87 -7.98 0.11
C ASP A 128 -12.51 -9.47 -0.06
N ARG A 129 -12.31 -9.91 -1.31
CA ARG A 129 -11.90 -11.29 -1.65
C ARG A 129 -10.48 -11.59 -1.17
N VAL A 130 -9.53 -10.66 -1.35
CA VAL A 130 -8.15 -10.79 -0.83
C VAL A 130 -8.16 -10.95 0.70
N GLU A 131 -8.90 -10.12 1.44
CA GLU A 131 -8.94 -10.19 2.91
C GLU A 131 -9.58 -11.50 3.42
N SER A 132 -10.66 -11.94 2.78
CA SER A 132 -11.34 -13.19 3.15
C SER A 132 -10.52 -14.44 2.81
N THR A 133 -9.79 -14.46 1.69
CA THR A 133 -8.81 -15.51 1.38
C THR A 133 -7.65 -15.50 2.39
N ALA A 134 -7.05 -14.34 2.69
CA ALA A 134 -5.94 -14.22 3.63
C ALA A 134 -6.34 -14.63 5.07
N THR A 135 -7.55 -14.28 5.51
CA THR A 135 -8.06 -14.62 6.85
C THR A 135 -8.01 -16.13 7.13
N ALA A 136 -8.22 -16.98 6.12
CA ALA A 136 -8.20 -18.44 6.26
C ALA A 136 -6.81 -19.04 6.53
N PHE A 137 -5.73 -18.26 6.38
CA PHE A 137 -4.34 -18.67 6.62
C PHE A 137 -3.72 -18.11 7.90
N ARG A 138 -4.48 -17.37 8.71
CA ARG A 138 -4.03 -16.86 10.02
C ARG A 138 -3.83 -18.03 10.98
N THR A 139 -2.64 -18.10 11.60
CA THR A 139 -2.35 -19.05 12.67
C THR A 139 -2.03 -18.30 13.98
N THR A 140 -1.80 -19.02 15.08
CA THR A 140 -1.50 -18.40 16.39
C THR A 140 -0.10 -17.80 16.48
N ASP A 141 0.79 -18.18 15.57
CA ASP A 141 2.21 -17.82 15.50
C ASP A 141 2.52 -16.75 14.41
N ARG A 142 1.69 -16.66 13.35
CA ARG A 142 1.86 -15.68 12.26
C ARG A 142 0.54 -15.06 11.82
N GLU A 143 0.54 -13.76 11.62
CA GLU A 143 -0.59 -13.06 10.99
C GLU A 143 -0.51 -13.20 9.45
N ALA A 144 -1.66 -13.39 8.81
CA ALA A 144 -1.74 -13.37 7.35
C ALA A 144 -1.68 -11.92 6.83
N LEU A 145 -0.72 -11.63 5.96
CA LEU A 145 -0.60 -10.35 5.27
C LEU A 145 -1.27 -10.47 3.89
N PRO A 146 -2.49 -9.91 3.70
CA PRO A 146 -3.15 -9.89 2.40
C PRO A 146 -2.37 -9.11 1.35
N ALA A 147 -2.36 -9.63 0.13
CA ALA A 147 -1.73 -9.00 -1.02
C ALA A 147 -2.59 -9.17 -2.29
N LEU A 148 -2.76 -8.09 -3.06
CA LEU A 148 -3.39 -8.11 -4.37
C LEU A 148 -2.31 -8.09 -5.45
N GLU A 149 -2.24 -9.13 -6.27
CA GLU A 149 -1.38 -9.13 -7.44
C GLU A 149 -2.11 -8.53 -8.65
N LEU A 150 -1.55 -7.45 -9.19
CA LEU A 150 -2.09 -6.69 -10.32
C LEU A 150 -1.19 -6.89 -11.55
N PRO A 151 -1.64 -7.63 -12.58
CA PRO A 151 -0.97 -7.65 -13.88
C PRO A 151 -0.96 -6.26 -14.51
N VAL A 152 0.22 -5.78 -14.89
CA VAL A 152 0.41 -4.46 -15.51
C VAL A 152 1.20 -4.60 -16.81
N ALA A 153 0.59 -4.25 -17.94
CA ALA A 153 1.20 -4.47 -19.26
C ALA A 153 2.36 -3.52 -19.57
N ASP A 154 2.16 -2.22 -19.30
CA ASP A 154 3.10 -1.15 -19.62
C ASP A 154 2.83 0.11 -18.78
N ALA A 155 3.70 1.11 -18.89
CA ALA A 155 3.65 2.33 -18.08
C ALA A 155 2.33 3.14 -18.19
N ALA A 156 1.53 2.99 -19.25
CA ALA A 156 0.22 3.64 -19.35
C ALA A 156 -0.77 3.11 -18.29
N ALA A 157 -0.60 1.86 -17.82
CA ALA A 157 -1.38 1.30 -16.72
C ALA A 157 -1.01 1.90 -15.34
N SER A 158 0.04 2.73 -15.23
CA SER A 158 0.44 3.38 -13.98
C SER A 158 -0.73 4.14 -13.30
N GLY A 159 -1.54 4.85 -14.08
CA GLY A 159 -2.72 5.57 -13.56
C GLY A 159 -3.78 4.66 -12.91
N ALA A 160 -3.89 3.40 -13.35
CA ALA A 160 -4.76 2.41 -12.73
C ALA A 160 -4.08 1.74 -11.52
N ALA A 161 -2.78 1.49 -11.57
CA ALA A 161 -2.01 0.95 -10.44
C ALA A 161 -2.02 1.90 -9.23
N TRP A 162 -1.92 3.23 -9.43
CA TRP A 162 -2.09 4.21 -8.35
C TRP A 162 -3.49 4.20 -7.72
N GLN A 163 -4.53 3.95 -8.52
CA GLN A 163 -5.90 3.82 -8.01
C GLN A 163 -6.08 2.52 -7.21
N GLN A 164 -5.48 1.42 -7.67
CA GLN A 164 -5.48 0.16 -6.93
C GLN A 164 -4.71 0.28 -5.62
N LEU A 165 -3.55 0.96 -5.60
CA LEU A 165 -2.77 1.20 -4.40
C LEU A 165 -3.56 1.99 -3.34
N ALA A 166 -4.33 3.01 -3.76
CA ALA A 166 -5.19 3.75 -2.85
C ALA A 166 -6.27 2.86 -2.20
N LEU A 167 -6.74 1.82 -2.90
CA LEU A 167 -7.71 0.87 -2.36
C LEU A 167 -7.07 -0.20 -1.46
N THR A 168 -5.96 -0.82 -1.87
CA THR A 168 -5.25 -1.81 -1.03
C THR A 168 -4.81 -1.18 0.30
N ARG A 169 -4.42 0.10 0.28
CA ARG A 169 -4.17 0.92 1.49
C ARG A 169 -5.38 1.03 2.41
N ALA A 170 -6.56 1.33 1.86
CA ALA A 170 -7.79 1.44 2.65
C ALA A 170 -8.16 0.11 3.34
N HIS A 171 -7.83 -1.02 2.71
CA HIS A 171 -8.02 -2.37 3.25
C HIS A 171 -6.82 -2.92 4.05
N ARG A 172 -5.71 -2.18 4.16
CA ARG A 172 -4.43 -2.61 4.77
C ARG A 172 -3.84 -3.88 4.16
N GLN A 173 -3.71 -3.86 2.83
CA GLN A 173 -3.19 -4.93 1.98
C GLN A 173 -1.97 -4.44 1.18
N LEU A 174 -1.06 -5.36 0.82
CA LEU A 174 0.00 -5.07 -0.16
C LEU A 174 -0.57 -5.00 -1.58
N LEU A 175 0.07 -4.21 -2.44
CA LEU A 175 -0.09 -4.31 -3.90
C LEU A 175 1.16 -4.97 -4.48
N VAL A 176 1.00 -6.01 -5.30
CA VAL A 176 2.12 -6.68 -5.98
C VAL A 176 1.96 -6.44 -7.48
N LEU A 177 2.90 -5.72 -8.10
CA LEU A 177 2.85 -5.44 -9.54
C LEU A 177 3.39 -6.64 -10.30
N ALA A 178 2.52 -7.37 -11.02
CA ALA A 178 2.94 -8.44 -11.92
C ALA A 178 3.34 -7.82 -13.27
N VAL A 179 4.65 -7.66 -13.47
CA VAL A 179 5.27 -7.06 -14.64
C VAL A 179 5.69 -8.17 -15.61
N PRO A 180 5.24 -8.16 -16.88
CA PRO A 180 5.64 -9.14 -17.87
C PRO A 180 7.12 -8.98 -18.22
N THR A 181 7.90 -10.04 -18.07
CA THR A 181 9.33 -10.02 -18.47
C THR A 181 9.44 -10.41 -19.94
N GLY A 182 9.91 -9.48 -20.77
CA GLY A 182 10.07 -9.65 -22.22
C GLY A 182 11.53 -9.69 -22.68
N PRO A 183 11.78 -9.66 -24.00
CA PRO A 183 13.13 -9.72 -24.59
C PRO A 183 14.00 -8.47 -24.31
N THR A 184 13.45 -7.43 -23.68
CA THR A 184 14.17 -6.23 -23.21
C THR A 184 14.89 -6.44 -21.87
N GLY A 185 14.74 -7.62 -21.25
CA GLY A 185 15.36 -7.94 -19.97
C GLY A 185 14.62 -7.32 -18.78
N VAL A 186 14.84 -7.89 -17.59
CA VAL A 186 13.99 -7.62 -16.42
C VAL A 186 14.09 -6.18 -15.92
N VAL A 187 15.28 -5.57 -15.90
CA VAL A 187 15.47 -4.24 -15.31
C VAL A 187 14.75 -3.16 -16.13
N GLU A 188 14.84 -3.21 -17.46
CA GLU A 188 14.15 -2.27 -18.37
C GLU A 188 12.61 -2.41 -18.25
N ALA A 189 12.11 -3.63 -17.99
CA ALA A 189 10.69 -3.87 -17.77
C ALA A 189 10.17 -3.29 -16.44
N VAL A 190 10.98 -3.26 -15.38
CA VAL A 190 10.57 -2.78 -14.04
C VAL A 190 10.90 -1.32 -13.75
N GLU A 191 11.86 -0.71 -14.44
CA GLU A 191 12.25 0.70 -14.27
C GLU A 191 11.07 1.70 -14.38
N PRO A 192 10.12 1.58 -15.35
CA PRO A 192 8.94 2.46 -15.42
C PRO A 192 8.03 2.40 -14.18
N TRP A 193 8.16 1.35 -13.36
CA TRP A 193 7.40 1.12 -12.14
C TRP A 193 8.10 1.60 -10.87
N GLU A 194 9.34 2.09 -10.95
CA GLU A 194 10.14 2.48 -9.78
C GLU A 194 9.39 3.45 -8.85
N ARG A 195 8.64 4.41 -9.41
CA ARG A 195 7.88 5.39 -8.62
C ARG A 195 6.79 4.75 -7.77
N LEU A 196 6.16 3.66 -8.23
CA LEU A 196 5.23 2.87 -7.43
C LEU A 196 5.98 1.93 -6.47
N LEU A 197 7.08 1.33 -6.91
CA LEU A 197 7.90 0.45 -6.06
C LEU A 197 8.61 1.21 -4.91
N ARG A 198 8.77 2.54 -5.01
CA ARG A 198 9.19 3.43 -3.91
C ARG A 198 8.14 3.65 -2.83
N GLU A 199 6.88 3.28 -3.05
CA GLU A 199 5.84 3.27 -2.01
C GLU A 199 6.03 2.02 -1.12
N PRO A 200 5.87 2.11 0.21
CA PRO A 200 6.35 1.08 1.14
C PRO A 200 5.68 -0.29 0.95
N ASP A 201 4.39 -0.26 0.67
CA ASP A 201 3.42 -1.36 0.56
C ASP A 201 3.29 -1.96 -0.86
N VAL A 202 4.15 -1.55 -1.79
CA VAL A 202 4.20 -2.10 -3.15
C VAL A 202 5.34 -3.11 -3.29
N GLY A 203 4.98 -4.36 -3.64
CA GLY A 203 5.89 -5.43 -4.04
C GLY A 203 5.91 -5.64 -5.56
N LEU A 204 6.75 -6.58 -6.01
CA LEU A 204 6.98 -6.90 -7.41
C LEU A 204 6.71 -8.40 -7.65
N ALA A 205 6.13 -8.73 -8.80
CA ALA A 205 6.06 -10.07 -9.34
C ALA A 205 6.60 -10.07 -10.77
N LEU A 206 7.49 -11.01 -11.09
CA LEU A 206 8.06 -11.17 -12.42
C LEU A 206 7.25 -12.20 -13.19
N ASP A 207 6.41 -11.73 -14.11
CA ASP A 207 5.45 -12.53 -14.85
C ASP A 207 6.11 -13.09 -16.12
N ALA A 208 6.87 -14.19 -15.94
CA ALA A 208 7.64 -14.85 -17.00
C ALA A 208 7.04 -16.22 -17.35
N ALA A 209 7.06 -16.59 -18.64
CA ALA A 209 6.63 -17.91 -19.10
C ALA A 209 7.63 -19.04 -18.78
N THR A 210 8.85 -18.70 -18.37
CA THR A 210 9.95 -19.61 -18.04
C THR A 210 10.76 -19.08 -16.87
N PRO A 211 11.50 -19.93 -16.13
CA PRO A 211 12.40 -19.46 -15.07
C PRO A 211 13.44 -18.48 -15.63
N LEU A 212 13.69 -17.39 -14.89
CA LEU A 212 14.64 -16.35 -15.30
C LEU A 212 16.09 -16.84 -15.17
N PRO A 213 17.01 -16.38 -16.05
CA PRO A 213 18.45 -16.59 -15.87
C PRO A 213 18.93 -16.06 -14.50
N PRO A 214 19.88 -16.74 -13.82
CA PRO A 214 20.40 -16.30 -12.52
C PRO A 214 20.95 -14.85 -12.53
N GLU A 215 21.51 -14.41 -13.64
CA GLU A 215 22.02 -13.06 -13.86
C GLU A 215 20.90 -11.99 -13.91
N GLU A 216 19.75 -12.30 -14.53
CA GLU A 216 18.59 -11.41 -14.58
C GLU A 216 17.87 -11.37 -13.23
N LEU A 217 17.68 -12.53 -12.60
CA LEU A 217 17.15 -12.63 -11.24
C LEU A 217 18.02 -11.85 -10.24
N GLY A 218 19.35 -11.98 -10.36
CA GLY A 218 20.31 -11.23 -9.56
C GLY A 218 20.32 -9.73 -9.86
N ALA A 219 20.02 -9.32 -11.10
CA ALA A 219 19.89 -7.91 -11.47
C ALA A 219 18.61 -7.29 -10.88
N ALA A 220 17.46 -7.93 -11.06
CA ALA A 220 16.18 -7.49 -10.51
C ALA A 220 16.21 -7.42 -8.97
N THR A 221 16.84 -8.42 -8.35
CA THR A 221 17.05 -8.49 -6.90
C THR A 221 17.87 -7.31 -6.37
N ARG A 222 19.04 -7.03 -6.98
CA ARG A 222 19.90 -5.91 -6.57
C ARG A 222 19.21 -4.56 -6.78
N TRP A 223 18.57 -4.37 -7.94
CA TRP A 223 17.85 -3.14 -8.26
C TRP A 223 16.72 -2.86 -7.24
N LEU A 224 15.93 -3.88 -6.86
CA LEU A 224 14.87 -3.69 -5.86
C LEU A 224 15.44 -3.45 -4.44
N ALA A 225 16.56 -4.10 -4.08
CA ALA A 225 17.26 -3.84 -2.82
C ALA A 225 17.85 -2.41 -2.77
N ASP A 226 18.33 -1.89 -3.91
CA ASP A 226 18.81 -0.51 -4.04
C ASP A 226 17.65 0.50 -3.90
N VAL A 227 16.47 0.21 -4.46
CA VAL A 227 15.23 1.00 -4.24
C VAL A 227 14.82 1.00 -2.76
N VAL A 228 14.83 -0.17 -2.09
CA VAL A 228 14.54 -0.29 -0.65
C VAL A 228 15.51 0.55 0.19
N ARG A 229 16.81 0.47 -0.11
CA ARG A 229 17.85 1.21 0.60
C ARG A 229 17.76 2.72 0.37
N ALA A 230 17.58 3.15 -0.88
CA ALA A 230 17.58 4.56 -1.28
C ALA A 230 16.38 5.35 -0.73
N ALA A 231 15.22 4.70 -0.55
CA ALA A 231 14.01 5.33 -0.03
C ALA A 231 13.68 4.96 1.44
N ASN A 232 14.59 4.26 2.15
CA ASN A 232 14.43 3.81 3.55
C ASN A 232 13.09 3.09 3.78
N LEU A 233 12.81 2.10 2.91
CA LEU A 233 11.56 1.36 2.85
C LEU A 233 11.56 0.16 3.82
N PRO A 234 10.37 -0.36 4.17
CA PRO A 234 10.28 -1.69 4.77
C PRO A 234 10.68 -2.77 3.77
N GLN A 235 10.78 -4.02 4.26
CA GLN A 235 10.93 -5.22 3.44
C GLN A 235 9.89 -5.31 2.31
N LYS A 236 10.30 -5.77 1.13
CA LYS A 236 9.41 -5.92 -0.04
C LYS A 236 9.33 -7.35 -0.55
N LEU A 237 8.12 -7.78 -0.90
CA LEU A 237 7.92 -9.04 -1.62
C LEU A 237 8.40 -8.91 -3.08
N LEU A 238 9.19 -9.88 -3.51
CA LEU A 238 9.56 -10.13 -4.90
C LEU A 238 9.18 -11.58 -5.25
N VAL A 239 8.10 -11.76 -6.01
CA VAL A 239 7.68 -13.09 -6.52
C VAL A 239 8.34 -13.34 -7.86
N VAL A 240 8.94 -14.51 -8.05
CA VAL A 240 9.64 -14.91 -9.27
C VAL A 240 9.23 -16.33 -9.70
N PRO A 241 9.29 -16.67 -11.00
CA PRO A 241 9.07 -18.04 -11.44
C PRO A 241 10.15 -18.96 -10.86
N GLY A 242 9.74 -20.10 -10.34
CA GLY A 242 10.62 -21.06 -9.67
C GLY A 242 11.50 -21.82 -10.65
N ALA A 243 12.69 -22.21 -10.21
CA ALA A 243 13.62 -22.97 -11.03
C ALA A 243 13.02 -24.35 -11.43
N ALA A 244 13.29 -24.77 -12.67
CA ALA A 244 12.78 -26.05 -13.17
C ALA A 244 13.35 -27.23 -12.35
N THR A 245 12.49 -28.22 -12.07
CA THR A 245 12.74 -29.44 -11.27
C THR A 245 13.21 -29.23 -9.83
N GLY A 246 12.32 -29.51 -8.88
CA GLY A 246 12.65 -29.69 -7.46
C GLY A 246 12.33 -28.50 -6.55
N ALA A 247 12.27 -27.29 -7.08
CA ALA A 247 11.69 -26.13 -6.40
C ALA A 247 10.16 -26.12 -6.51
N PRO A 248 9.44 -25.38 -5.64
CA PRO A 248 8.07 -24.96 -5.97
C PRO A 248 8.05 -24.16 -7.28
N PRO A 249 6.92 -24.15 -8.03
CA PRO A 249 6.86 -23.53 -9.35
C PRO A 249 7.00 -21.99 -9.33
N GLU A 250 6.89 -21.36 -8.17
CA GLU A 250 7.20 -19.96 -7.93
C GLU A 250 7.96 -19.82 -6.60
N ILE A 251 8.87 -18.86 -6.54
CA ILE A 251 9.68 -18.54 -5.36
C ILE A 251 9.35 -17.12 -4.93
N ALA A 252 9.15 -16.91 -3.63
CA ALA A 252 9.10 -15.57 -3.06
C ALA A 252 10.47 -15.21 -2.46
N LEU A 253 10.92 -13.99 -2.70
CA LEU A 253 12.11 -13.38 -2.10
C LEU A 253 11.66 -12.14 -1.31
N VAL A 254 12.39 -11.79 -0.25
CA VAL A 254 12.16 -10.52 0.45
C VAL A 254 13.32 -9.56 0.21
N ALA A 255 13.12 -8.58 -0.66
CA ALA A 255 14.11 -7.52 -0.84
C ALA A 255 14.25 -6.69 0.44
N THR A 256 15.45 -6.71 1.01
CA THR A 256 15.89 -5.84 2.11
C THR A 256 16.81 -4.74 1.54
N GLY A 257 17.42 -3.92 2.40
CA GLY A 257 18.50 -3.02 1.97
C GLY A 257 19.84 -3.72 1.73
N ASP A 258 19.94 -5.03 1.98
CA ASP A 258 21.18 -5.81 2.01
C ASP A 258 21.46 -6.51 0.65
N ALA A 259 22.62 -7.14 0.53
CA ALA A 259 23.10 -7.67 -0.75
C ALA A 259 22.38 -8.95 -1.24
N THR A 260 21.68 -9.67 -0.36
CA THR A 260 21.00 -10.94 -0.68
C THR A 260 19.68 -11.04 0.08
N PRO A 261 18.53 -11.19 -0.60
CA PRO A 261 17.24 -11.37 0.05
C PRO A 261 17.13 -12.78 0.65
N PRO A 262 16.48 -12.97 1.82
CA PRO A 262 16.05 -14.30 2.23
C PRO A 262 14.98 -14.82 1.25
N ALA A 263 15.11 -16.10 0.90
CA ALA A 263 14.10 -16.82 0.12
C ALA A 263 13.03 -17.41 1.03
N LEU A 264 11.78 -17.32 0.59
CA LEU A 264 10.57 -17.78 1.25
C LEU A 264 9.94 -18.92 0.45
N ARG A 265 9.24 -19.83 1.15
CA ARG A 265 8.47 -20.89 0.49
C ARG A 265 7.20 -20.32 -0.11
N GLY A 266 7.13 -20.32 -1.44
CA GLY A 266 5.94 -19.99 -2.21
C GLY A 266 5.13 -21.24 -2.56
N THR A 267 3.85 -21.26 -2.20
CA THR A 267 2.91 -22.34 -2.55
C THR A 267 1.92 -21.79 -3.58
N VAL A 268 2.03 -22.19 -4.85
CA VAL A 268 1.07 -21.79 -5.90
C VAL A 268 -0.20 -22.62 -5.83
N VAL A 269 -1.35 -21.95 -5.83
CA VAL A 269 -2.68 -22.55 -5.75
C VAL A 269 -3.47 -22.13 -6.99
N PRO A 270 -3.89 -23.07 -7.86
CA PRO A 270 -4.70 -22.72 -9.02
C PRO A 270 -6.09 -22.26 -8.59
N THR A 271 -6.69 -21.37 -9.36
CA THR A 271 -8.07 -20.92 -9.19
C THR A 271 -9.05 -22.11 -9.16
N GLY A 272 -9.76 -22.27 -8.05
CA GLY A 272 -10.63 -23.43 -7.79
C GLY A 272 -9.93 -24.66 -7.21
N GLY A 273 -8.65 -24.54 -6.84
CA GLY A 273 -7.84 -25.57 -6.18
C GLY A 273 -8.13 -25.77 -4.68
N PRO A 274 -7.20 -26.38 -3.93
CA PRO A 274 -7.43 -26.79 -2.54
C PRO A 274 -7.73 -25.61 -1.59
N SER A 275 -8.50 -25.90 -0.55
CA SER A 275 -8.80 -24.95 0.52
C SER A 275 -7.56 -24.66 1.38
N ALA A 276 -7.58 -23.51 2.07
CA ALA A 276 -6.53 -23.14 3.02
C ALA A 276 -6.26 -24.23 4.08
N ARG A 277 -7.29 -25.00 4.48
CA ARG A 277 -7.17 -26.11 5.43
C ARG A 277 -6.40 -27.30 4.87
N GLU A 278 -6.58 -27.60 3.58
CA GLU A 278 -5.86 -28.69 2.91
C GLU A 278 -4.41 -28.29 2.64
N ILE A 279 -4.18 -27.03 2.24
CA ILE A 279 -2.84 -26.45 2.09
C ILE A 279 -2.08 -26.49 3.43
N LEU A 280 -2.67 -26.00 4.52
CA LEU A 280 -2.09 -26.04 5.86
C LEU A 280 -1.97 -27.46 6.46
N ALA A 281 -2.60 -28.47 5.87
CA ALA A 281 -2.41 -29.87 6.25
C ALA A 281 -1.24 -30.53 5.49
N ALA A 282 -0.98 -30.12 4.25
CA ALA A 282 0.14 -30.60 3.44
C ALA A 282 1.46 -29.86 3.75
N GLU A 283 1.38 -28.54 3.91
CA GLU A 283 2.48 -27.67 4.33
C GLU A 283 2.00 -26.84 5.52
N PRO A 284 2.38 -27.17 6.78
CA PRO A 284 1.86 -26.48 7.97
C PRO A 284 2.34 -25.05 8.15
N ALA A 285 3.41 -24.64 7.46
CA ALA A 285 4.04 -23.34 7.61
C ALA A 285 4.56 -22.78 6.27
N PRO A 286 3.68 -22.53 5.27
CA PRO A 286 4.07 -21.81 4.08
C PRO A 286 4.34 -20.36 4.47
N ASP A 287 5.35 -19.75 3.86
CA ASP A 287 5.68 -18.34 4.08
C ASP A 287 4.83 -17.44 3.16
N VAL A 288 4.58 -17.90 1.92
CA VAL A 288 3.79 -17.19 0.91
C VAL A 288 2.86 -18.17 0.18
N VAL A 289 1.59 -17.80 0.02
CA VAL A 289 0.59 -18.55 -0.76
C VAL A 289 0.11 -17.69 -1.93
N LEU A 290 0.09 -18.25 -3.14
CA LEU A 290 -0.08 -17.51 -4.40
C LEU A 290 -1.28 -18.09 -5.18
N TYR A 291 -2.42 -17.39 -5.14
CA TYR A 291 -3.63 -17.78 -5.88
C TYR A 291 -3.65 -17.17 -7.29
N ARG A 292 -3.57 -18.01 -8.32
CA ARG A 292 -3.44 -17.62 -9.73
C ARG A 292 -4.40 -18.37 -10.67
#